data_AF-A0A7Y5XS47-F1
#
_entry.id   AF-A0A7Y5XS47-F1
#
_cell.length_a   1.000
_cell.length_b   1.000
_cell.length_c   1.000
_cell.angle_alpha   90.00
_cell.angle_beta   90.00
_cell.angle_gamma   90.00
#
_symmetry.space_group_name_H-M   'P 1'
#
loop_
_entity.id
_entity.type
_entity.pdbx_description
1 polymer ?
#
loop_
_entity_poly.entity_id
_entity_poly.type
_entity_poly.pdbx_seq_one_letter_code
_entity_poly.pdbx_strand_id
1 'polypeptide(L)'
;MATSIRHHIGPLPQLNSRTQFVYQPAPKPPTKLNKVGHHNVTAGYLLGAFMLLLGGIALPLQHGVQFHGKNGEAILGVLKMNPLLCFTYLGAGTLLVLAAWLGPLPAHIMNTLLGVLLVLIGVLGIFIWTSSANILALSPATNAVHVAIGTALLIVGLRPIRAFND
;
A
#
# COMPACT_ATOMS: atom_id res chain seq x y z
N MET A 1 -45.76 9.90 71.98
CA MET A 1 -44.56 10.59 71.45
C MET A 1 -44.30 10.04 70.05
N ALA A 2 -44.65 10.79 69.01
CA ALA A 2 -44.43 10.40 67.62
C ALA A 2 -43.55 11.46 66.96
N THR A 3 -42.35 11.06 66.54
CA THR A 3 -41.32 11.93 65.97
C THR A 3 -41.55 12.06 64.46
N SER A 4 -41.94 13.25 64.02
CA SER A 4 -42.11 13.59 62.60
C SER A 4 -40.75 13.90 61.96
N ILE A 5 -40.22 13.00 61.13
CA ILE A 5 -39.04 13.25 60.30
C ILE A 5 -39.48 14.01 59.04
N ARG A 6 -39.15 15.30 58.96
CA ARG A 6 -39.30 16.10 57.74
C ARG A 6 -38.13 15.81 56.81
N HIS A 7 -38.37 15.10 55.70
CA HIS A 7 -37.41 15.03 54.61
C HIS A 7 -37.29 16.42 53.96
N HIS A 8 -36.15 17.06 54.17
CA HIS A 8 -35.81 18.34 53.55
C HIS A 8 -35.38 18.08 52.10
N ILE A 9 -36.36 18.03 51.19
CA ILE A 9 -36.11 18.01 49.75
C ILE A 9 -35.82 19.46 49.35
N GLY A 10 -34.56 19.76 49.07
CA GLY A 10 -34.17 21.06 48.52
C GLY A 10 -34.86 21.32 47.18
N PRO A 11 -35.05 22.58 46.77
CA PRO A 11 -35.68 22.90 45.49
C PRO A 11 -34.88 22.30 44.33
N LEU A 12 -35.59 21.72 43.36
CA LEU A 12 -34.99 21.21 42.13
C LEU A 12 -34.19 22.32 41.43
N PRO A 13 -33.04 22.00 40.81
CA PRO A 13 -32.29 22.95 40.00
C PRO A 13 -33.23 23.52 38.93
N GLN A 14 -33.46 24.83 38.99
CA GLN A 14 -34.24 25.53 37.97
C GLN A 14 -33.44 25.49 36.67
N LEU A 15 -33.90 24.67 35.71
CA LEU A 15 -33.40 24.69 34.34
C LEU A 15 -33.72 26.06 33.74
N ASN A 16 -32.70 26.92 33.73
CA ASN A 16 -32.66 28.17 33.00
C ASN A 16 -33.09 27.90 31.54
N SER A 17 -34.10 28.63 31.07
CA SER A 17 -34.61 28.57 29.69
C SER A 17 -33.58 28.94 28.60
N ARG A 18 -32.36 29.36 28.99
CA ARG A 18 -31.21 29.61 28.10
C ARG A 18 -30.32 28.40 27.85
N THR A 19 -30.45 27.28 28.58
CA THR A 19 -29.84 26.02 28.14
C THR A 19 -30.81 25.31 27.19
N GLN A 20 -31.11 25.96 26.07
CA GLN A 20 -31.53 25.19 24.92
C GLN A 20 -30.32 24.36 24.52
N PHE A 21 -30.41 23.05 24.70
CA PHE A 21 -29.59 22.14 23.93
C PHE A 21 -29.89 22.48 22.47
N VAL A 22 -29.07 23.35 21.89
CA VAL A 22 -29.08 23.56 20.45
C VAL A 22 -28.80 22.17 19.91
N TYR A 23 -29.82 21.54 19.34
CA TYR A 23 -29.63 20.33 18.57
C TYR A 23 -28.68 20.72 17.45
N GLN A 24 -27.40 20.46 17.66
CA GLN A 24 -26.41 20.53 16.62
C GLN A 24 -26.57 19.20 15.89
N PRO A 25 -27.20 19.18 14.69
CA PRO A 25 -27.29 17.96 13.91
C PRO A 25 -25.88 17.39 13.80
N ALA A 26 -25.77 16.06 13.96
CA ALA A 26 -24.50 15.39 13.77
C ALA A 26 -23.86 15.91 12.47
N PRO A 27 -22.57 16.32 12.49
CA PRO A 27 -21.92 16.83 11.30
C PRO A 27 -22.17 15.86 10.16
N LYS A 28 -22.63 16.40 9.03
CA LYS A 28 -22.96 15.61 7.85
C LYS A 28 -21.73 14.74 7.55
N PRO A 29 -21.88 13.40 7.43
CA PRO A 29 -20.74 12.54 7.16
C PRO A 29 -20.04 13.11 5.92
N PRO A 30 -18.71 13.28 5.97
CA PRO A 30 -17.99 13.97 4.92
C PRO A 30 -18.30 13.31 3.56
N THR A 31 -19.02 14.04 2.73
CA THR A 31 -19.41 13.61 1.37
C THR A 31 -18.24 13.58 0.40
N LYS A 32 -17.07 14.05 0.85
CA LYS A 32 -15.79 14.02 0.13
C LYS A 32 -14.71 13.29 0.92
N LEU A 33 -15.02 12.11 1.45
CA LEU A 33 -13.98 11.09 1.65
C LEU A 33 -13.30 10.85 0.30
N ASN A 34 -11.96 10.78 0.27
CA ASN A 34 -11.17 9.88 -0.62
C ASN A 34 -10.27 10.41 -1.76
N LYS A 35 -10.28 11.69 -2.20
CA LYS A 35 -9.54 12.02 -3.45
C LYS A 35 -8.02 11.77 -3.37
N VAL A 36 -7.40 11.95 -2.20
CA VAL A 36 -5.96 11.72 -1.99
C VAL A 36 -5.65 10.23 -1.78
N GLY A 37 -6.59 9.47 -1.20
CA GLY A 37 -6.48 8.02 -1.05
C GLY A 37 -6.64 7.26 -2.36
N HIS A 38 -7.40 7.82 -3.30
CA HIS A 38 -7.67 7.19 -4.59
C HIS A 38 -6.38 6.96 -5.40
N HIS A 39 -5.41 7.87 -5.37
CA HIS A 39 -4.15 7.68 -6.11
C HIS A 39 -3.37 6.47 -5.64
N ASN A 40 -3.31 6.22 -4.32
CA ASN A 40 -2.63 5.05 -3.76
C ASN A 40 -3.31 3.75 -4.18
N VAL A 41 -4.65 3.73 -4.15
CA VAL A 41 -5.45 2.58 -4.61
C VAL A 41 -5.26 2.34 -6.10
N THR A 42 -5.37 3.40 -6.94
CA THR A 42 -5.18 3.29 -8.39
C THR A 42 -3.77 2.80 -8.74
N ALA A 43 -2.73 3.36 -8.11
CA ALA A 43 -1.36 2.92 -8.32
C ALA A 43 -1.16 1.45 -7.91
N GLY A 44 -1.70 1.03 -6.76
CA GLY A 44 -1.63 -0.35 -6.29
C GLY A 44 -2.27 -1.34 -7.27
N TYR A 45 -3.45 -1.01 -7.83
CA TYR A 45 -4.05 -1.84 -8.87
C TYR A 45 -3.26 -1.86 -10.18
N LEU A 46 -2.88 -0.70 -10.71
CA LEU A 46 -2.21 -0.63 -12.01
C LEU A 46 -0.82 -1.28 -11.98
N LEU A 47 0.00 -0.91 -11.01
CA LEU A 47 1.37 -1.43 -10.89
C LEU A 47 1.35 -2.86 -10.35
N GLY A 48 0.41 -3.20 -9.46
CA GLY A 48 0.23 -4.58 -9.00
C GLY A 48 -0.17 -5.52 -10.13
N ALA A 49 -1.18 -5.16 -10.94
CA ALA A 49 -1.59 -5.93 -12.11
C ALA A 49 -0.45 -6.05 -13.13
N PHE A 50 0.31 -4.98 -13.38
CA PHE A 50 1.47 -5.02 -14.26
C PHE A 50 2.53 -6.02 -13.76
N MET A 51 2.84 -6.04 -12.46
CA MET A 51 3.77 -7.00 -11.88
C MET A 51 3.26 -8.43 -11.94
N LEU A 52 1.95 -8.64 -11.72
CA LEU A 52 1.32 -9.95 -11.89
C LEU A 52 1.43 -10.44 -13.34
N LEU A 53 1.21 -9.57 -14.32
CA LEU A 53 1.35 -9.90 -15.74
C LEU A 53 2.80 -10.25 -16.08
N LEU A 54 3.76 -9.45 -15.62
CA LEU A 54 5.18 -9.74 -15.82
C LEU A 54 5.54 -11.12 -15.26
N GLY A 55 5.27 -11.38 -13.98
CA GLY A 55 5.60 -12.66 -13.36
C GLY A 55 4.83 -13.84 -13.95
N GLY A 56 3.54 -13.65 -14.26
CA GLY A 56 2.66 -14.70 -14.79
C GLY A 56 2.99 -15.10 -16.23
N ILE A 57 3.39 -14.15 -17.08
CA ILE A 57 3.87 -14.44 -18.44
C ILE A 57 5.29 -15.02 -18.39
N ALA A 58 6.13 -14.50 -17.50
CA ALA A 58 7.53 -14.91 -17.36
C ALA A 58 7.69 -16.35 -16.88
N LEU A 59 6.93 -16.75 -15.86
CA LEU A 59 7.14 -17.98 -15.11
C LEU A 59 7.04 -19.26 -15.98
N PRO A 60 6.03 -19.41 -16.87
CA PRO A 60 5.96 -20.56 -17.77
C PRO A 60 7.13 -20.63 -18.75
N LEU A 61 7.81 -19.52 -19.04
CA LEU A 61 8.92 -19.49 -20.01
C LEU A 61 10.24 -19.96 -19.42
N GLN A 62 10.32 -20.21 -18.10
CA GLN A 62 11.56 -20.55 -17.40
C GLN A 62 11.92 -22.06 -17.42
N HIS A 63 11.72 -22.73 -18.55
CA HIS A 63 12.03 -24.16 -18.68
C HIS A 63 13.56 -24.40 -18.68
N GLY A 64 14.03 -25.30 -17.82
CA GLY A 64 15.47 -25.65 -17.74
C GLY A 64 16.35 -24.61 -17.04
N VAL A 65 15.78 -23.52 -16.52
CA VAL A 65 16.47 -22.49 -15.73
C VAL A 65 16.52 -22.90 -14.27
N GLN A 66 17.64 -22.63 -13.60
CA GLN A 66 17.72 -22.81 -12.15
C GLN A 66 16.74 -21.88 -11.44
N PHE A 67 16.06 -22.37 -10.40
CA PHE A 67 15.08 -21.59 -9.64
C PHE A 67 15.66 -20.26 -9.15
N HIS A 68 16.89 -20.29 -8.64
CA HIS A 68 17.68 -19.13 -8.26
C HIS A 68 19.06 -19.20 -8.93
N GLY A 69 19.66 -18.06 -9.23
CA GLY A 69 20.98 -17.98 -9.84
C GLY A 69 21.12 -16.79 -10.78
N LYS A 70 22.35 -16.54 -11.23
CA LYS A 70 22.71 -15.39 -12.07
C LYS A 70 22.12 -15.43 -13.47
N ASN A 71 21.84 -16.64 -13.96
CA ASN A 71 21.33 -16.85 -15.30
C ASN A 71 19.81 -17.00 -15.25
N GLY A 72 19.17 -16.49 -16.30
CA GLY A 72 17.73 -16.49 -16.46
C GLY A 72 17.35 -16.40 -17.93
N GLU A 73 16.14 -16.83 -18.27
CA GLU A 73 15.61 -16.68 -19.62
C GLU A 73 15.12 -15.26 -19.86
N ALA A 74 15.30 -14.79 -21.10
CA ALA A 74 14.93 -13.43 -21.48
C ALA A 74 13.48 -13.37 -21.96
N ILE A 75 12.71 -12.47 -21.36
CA ILE A 75 11.37 -12.11 -21.82
C ILE A 75 11.47 -10.84 -22.66
N LEU A 76 10.76 -10.81 -23.79
CA LEU A 76 10.83 -9.71 -24.78
C LEU A 76 12.27 -9.40 -25.24
N GLY A 77 13.16 -10.40 -25.20
CA GLY A 77 14.56 -10.30 -25.63
C GLY A 77 15.51 -9.54 -24.68
N VAL A 78 15.00 -8.86 -23.65
CA VAL A 78 15.83 -7.99 -22.78
C VAL A 78 15.63 -8.21 -21.28
N LEU A 79 14.45 -8.65 -20.84
CA LEU A 79 14.16 -8.85 -19.41
C LEU A 79 14.59 -10.25 -18.99
N LYS A 80 15.84 -10.40 -18.56
CA LYS A 80 16.32 -11.66 -18.00
C LYS A 80 15.72 -11.91 -16.64
N MET A 81 15.10 -13.07 -16.46
CA MET A 81 14.47 -13.47 -15.22
C MET A 81 14.75 -14.94 -14.93
N ASN A 82 14.81 -15.31 -13.65
CA ASN A 82 14.73 -16.70 -13.22
C ASN A 82 13.38 -16.96 -12.51
N PRO A 83 13.01 -18.22 -12.22
CA PRO A 83 11.77 -18.52 -11.52
C PRO A 83 11.59 -17.76 -10.20
N LEU A 84 12.65 -17.60 -9.40
CA LEU A 84 12.60 -16.85 -8.15
C LEU A 84 12.18 -15.39 -8.39
N LEU A 85 12.77 -14.71 -9.36
CA LEU A 85 12.40 -13.35 -9.73
C LEU A 85 10.93 -13.29 -10.20
N CYS A 86 10.47 -14.27 -10.98
CA CYS A 86 9.06 -14.37 -11.38
C CYS A 86 8.12 -14.45 -10.16
N PHE A 87 8.45 -15.26 -9.16
CA PHE A 87 7.70 -15.33 -7.91
C PHE A 87 7.74 -14.04 -7.11
N THR A 88 8.85 -13.30 -7.10
CA THR A 88 8.89 -11.99 -6.44
C THR A 88 7.96 -10.98 -7.13
N TYR A 89 7.85 -11.00 -8.46
CA TYR A 89 6.87 -10.18 -9.19
C TYR A 89 5.43 -10.58 -8.85
N LEU A 90 5.13 -11.88 -8.83
CA LEU A 90 3.81 -12.38 -8.47
C LEU A 90 3.43 -12.02 -7.03
N GLY A 91 4.36 -12.19 -6.08
CA GLY A 91 4.16 -11.87 -4.67
C GLY A 91 3.95 -10.37 -4.46
N ALA A 92 4.85 -9.54 -4.98
CA ALA A 92 4.73 -8.08 -4.88
C ALA A 92 3.46 -7.56 -5.56
N GLY A 93 3.13 -8.07 -6.75
CA GLY A 93 1.91 -7.71 -7.47
C GLY A 93 0.65 -8.07 -6.67
N THR A 94 0.62 -9.26 -6.07
CA THR A 94 -0.49 -9.71 -5.22
C THR A 94 -0.64 -8.81 -3.99
N LEU A 95 0.46 -8.48 -3.31
CA LEU A 95 0.44 -7.61 -2.14
C LEU A 95 -0.09 -6.20 -2.48
N LEU A 96 0.30 -5.63 -3.63
CA LEU A 96 -0.19 -4.34 -4.09
C LEU A 96 -1.69 -4.36 -4.38
N VAL A 97 -2.17 -5.38 -5.11
CA VAL A 97 -3.59 -5.52 -5.44
C VAL A 97 -4.44 -5.74 -4.18
N LEU A 98 -3.97 -6.59 -3.25
CA LEU A 98 -4.66 -6.81 -1.97
C LEU A 98 -4.68 -5.55 -1.12
N ALA A 99 -3.57 -4.83 -1.01
CA ALA A 99 -3.52 -3.56 -0.28
C ALA A 99 -4.45 -2.51 -0.88
N ALA A 100 -4.50 -2.40 -2.21
CA ALA A 100 -5.43 -1.52 -2.92
C ALA A 100 -6.90 -1.89 -2.64
N TRP A 101 -7.21 -3.19 -2.62
CA TRP A 101 -8.55 -3.70 -2.32
C TRP A 101 -8.99 -3.43 -0.88
N LEU A 102 -8.07 -3.51 0.09
CA LEU A 102 -8.35 -3.21 1.50
C LEU A 102 -8.54 -1.72 1.78
N GLY A 103 -8.12 -0.84 0.86
CA GLY A 103 -8.42 0.58 0.88
C GLY A 103 -7.19 1.51 0.94
N PRO A 104 -7.42 2.82 1.12
CA PRO A 104 -6.37 3.83 0.96
C PRO A 104 -5.15 3.70 1.88
N LEU A 105 -5.37 3.40 3.16
CA LEU A 105 -4.29 3.32 4.15
C LEU A 105 -3.38 2.10 3.90
N PRO A 106 -3.89 0.86 3.75
CA PRO A 106 -3.07 -0.27 3.36
C PRO A 106 -2.33 -0.04 2.04
N ALA A 107 -3.00 0.53 1.03
CA ALA A 107 -2.39 0.86 -0.27
C ALA A 107 -1.21 1.83 -0.12
N HIS A 108 -1.36 2.89 0.67
CA HIS A 108 -0.28 3.85 0.95
C HIS A 108 0.95 3.19 1.60
N ILE A 109 0.72 2.37 2.62
CA ILE A 109 1.79 1.66 3.33
C ILE A 109 2.50 0.74 2.34
N MET A 110 1.75 -0.07 1.59
CA MET A 110 2.33 -1.07 0.68
C MET A 110 3.05 -0.42 -0.50
N ASN A 111 2.50 0.64 -1.09
CA ASN A 111 3.17 1.43 -2.14
C ASN A 111 4.51 1.99 -1.63
N THR A 112 4.54 2.49 -0.40
CA THR A 112 5.78 3.03 0.18
C THR A 112 6.81 1.93 0.42
N LEU A 113 6.42 0.82 1.05
CA LEU A 113 7.33 -0.28 1.38
C LEU A 113 7.90 -0.95 0.12
N LEU A 114 7.04 -1.36 -0.81
CA LEU A 114 7.49 -1.98 -2.06
C LEU A 114 8.20 -0.97 -2.96
N GLY A 115 7.81 0.31 -2.92
CA GLY A 115 8.52 1.39 -3.58
C GLY A 115 9.99 1.47 -3.15
N VAL A 116 10.24 1.54 -1.83
CA VAL A 116 11.61 1.53 -1.28
C VAL A 116 12.34 0.25 -1.69
N LEU A 117 11.73 -0.91 -1.48
CA LEU A 117 12.37 -2.19 -1.74
C LEU A 117 12.77 -2.35 -3.21
N LEU A 118 11.89 -1.99 -4.15
CA LEU A 118 12.17 -2.08 -5.58
C LEU A 118 13.26 -1.12 -6.02
N VAL A 119 13.29 0.12 -5.50
CA VAL A 119 14.40 1.05 -5.77
C VAL A 119 15.71 0.48 -5.25
N LEU A 120 15.73 -0.06 -4.03
CA LEU A 120 16.93 -0.68 -3.46
C LEU A 120 17.39 -1.88 -4.29
N ILE A 121 16.50 -2.79 -4.67
CA ILE A 121 16.82 -3.95 -5.52
C ILE A 121 17.39 -3.48 -6.87
N GLY A 122 16.74 -2.52 -7.52
CA GLY A 122 17.17 -2.01 -8.82
C GLY A 122 18.53 -1.33 -8.77
N VAL A 123 18.79 -0.51 -7.75
CA VAL A 123 20.07 0.18 -7.55
C VAL A 123 21.17 -0.83 -7.19
N LEU A 124 20.93 -1.72 -6.22
CA LEU A 124 21.90 -2.76 -5.84
C LEU A 124 22.22 -3.70 -7.01
N GLY A 125 21.22 -3.99 -7.84
CA GLY A 125 21.36 -4.79 -9.04
C GLY A 125 22.43 -4.28 -10.01
N ILE A 126 22.65 -2.97 -10.08
CA ILE A 126 23.69 -2.36 -10.95
C ILE A 126 25.09 -2.81 -10.51
N PHE A 127 25.29 -3.05 -9.22
CA PHE A 127 26.58 -3.46 -8.67
C PHE A 127 26.80 -4.97 -8.70
N ILE A 128 25.72 -5.76 -8.62
CA ILE A 128 25.83 -7.21 -8.42
C ILE A 128 25.49 -8.06 -9.64
N TRP A 129 24.95 -7.50 -10.74
CA TRP A 129 24.40 -8.31 -11.86
C TRP A 129 25.40 -9.26 -12.53
N THR A 130 26.70 -8.95 -12.51
CA THR A 130 27.77 -9.83 -13.04
C THR A 130 28.36 -10.79 -12.00
N SER A 131 27.99 -10.65 -10.73
CA SER A 131 28.57 -11.43 -9.62
C SER A 131 27.77 -12.70 -9.31
N SER A 132 28.38 -13.60 -8.53
CA SER A 132 27.70 -14.79 -7.99
C SER A 132 26.61 -14.48 -6.97
N ALA A 133 26.61 -13.27 -6.38
CA ALA A 133 25.56 -12.81 -5.47
C ALA A 133 24.24 -12.51 -6.19
N ASN A 134 24.23 -12.48 -7.54
CA ASN A 134 23.03 -12.28 -8.34
C ASN A 134 22.13 -13.52 -8.32
N ILE A 135 21.40 -13.75 -7.24
CA ILE A 135 20.49 -14.90 -7.10
C ILE A 135 19.16 -14.72 -7.85
N LEU A 136 18.84 -13.50 -8.31
CA LEU A 136 17.59 -13.15 -8.98
C LEU A 136 17.73 -13.01 -10.50
N ALA A 137 18.88 -13.34 -11.08
CA ALA A 137 19.19 -13.08 -12.48
C ALA A 137 18.97 -11.61 -12.90
N LEU A 138 19.27 -10.67 -12.00
CA LEU A 138 19.22 -9.23 -12.25
C LEU A 138 20.03 -8.87 -13.49
N SER A 139 19.46 -8.01 -14.32
CA SER A 139 20.04 -7.49 -15.55
C SER A 139 19.84 -5.98 -15.62
N PRO A 140 20.60 -5.24 -16.44
CA PRO A 140 20.41 -3.80 -16.59
C PRO A 140 18.95 -3.43 -16.92
N ALA A 141 18.29 -4.20 -17.79
CA ALA A 141 16.90 -3.99 -18.17
C ALA A 141 15.94 -4.24 -17.00
N THR A 142 16.07 -5.36 -16.28
CA THR A 142 15.20 -5.62 -15.12
C THR A 142 15.46 -4.63 -13.99
N ASN A 143 16.71 -4.20 -13.76
CA ASN A 143 17.04 -3.18 -12.76
C ASN A 143 16.34 -1.86 -13.08
N ALA A 144 16.34 -1.44 -14.34
CA ALA A 144 15.62 -0.25 -14.78
C ALA A 144 14.11 -0.36 -14.52
N VAL A 145 13.51 -1.54 -14.76
CA VAL A 145 12.10 -1.79 -14.43
C VAL A 145 11.85 -1.68 -12.92
N HIS A 146 12.70 -2.24 -12.07
CA HIS A 146 12.57 -2.14 -10.62
C HIS A 146 12.65 -0.68 -10.15
N VAL A 147 13.63 0.08 -10.65
CA VAL A 147 13.76 1.51 -10.31
C VAL A 147 12.54 2.30 -10.79
N ALA A 148 12.06 2.07 -12.02
CA ALA A 148 10.91 2.80 -12.57
C ALA A 148 9.63 2.54 -11.78
N ILE A 149 9.28 1.27 -11.54
CA ILE A 149 8.09 0.90 -10.74
C ILE A 149 8.26 1.39 -9.30
N GLY A 150 9.41 1.14 -8.69
CA GLY A 150 9.69 1.52 -7.31
C GLY A 150 9.57 3.03 -7.09
N THR A 151 10.12 3.82 -8.02
CA THR A 151 10.02 5.28 -7.99
C THR A 151 8.58 5.74 -8.16
N ALA A 152 7.83 5.15 -9.10
CA ALA A 152 6.41 5.48 -9.28
C ALA A 152 5.58 5.19 -8.02
N LEU A 153 5.81 4.04 -7.38
CA LEU A 153 5.18 3.67 -6.12
C LEU A 153 5.56 4.63 -4.98
N LEU A 154 6.83 5.03 -4.87
CA LEU A 154 7.27 6.01 -3.86
C LEU A 154 6.65 7.39 -4.07
N ILE A 155 6.59 7.87 -5.31
CA ILE A 155 5.98 9.16 -5.63
C ILE A 155 4.53 9.22 -5.16
N VAL A 156 3.78 8.12 -5.30
CA VAL A 156 2.38 8.05 -4.87
C VAL A 156 2.27 7.75 -3.37
N GLY A 157 3.09 6.82 -2.87
CA GLY A 157 3.13 6.38 -1.48
C GLY A 157 3.50 7.49 -0.51
N LEU A 158 4.47 8.34 -0.83
CA LEU A 158 4.89 9.43 0.06
C LEU A 158 3.87 10.58 0.17
N ARG A 159 2.75 10.53 -0.57
CA ARG A 159 1.69 11.55 -0.47
C ARG A 159 0.88 11.32 0.82
N PRO A 160 0.70 12.34 1.67
CA PRO A 160 -0.03 12.19 2.92
C PRO A 160 -1.48 11.74 2.69
N ILE A 161 -1.94 10.77 3.47
CA ILE A 161 -3.38 10.52 3.62
C ILE A 161 -3.91 11.57 4.58
N ARG A 162 -4.75 12.48 4.08
CA ARG A 162 -5.44 13.45 4.95
C ARG A 162 -6.49 12.72 5.77
N ALA A 163 -6.29 12.67 7.09
CA ALA A 163 -7.35 12.34 8.03
C ALA A 163 -8.29 13.54 8.18
N PHE A 164 -9.57 13.27 8.37
CA PHE A 164 -10.59 14.29 8.59
C PHE A 164 -10.39 14.95 9.94
N ASN A 165 -9.85 16.17 9.93
CA ASN A 165 -10.01 17.12 11.02
C ASN A 165 -10.74 18.34 10.43
N ASP A 166 -12.07 18.26 10.38
CA ASP A 166 -12.97 19.42 10.31
C ASP A 166 -13.81 19.44 11.59
#